data_AF-A0A847CUU4-F1
#
_entry.id   AF-A0A847CUU4-F1
#
_cell.length_a   1.000
_cell.length_b   1.000
_cell.length_c   1.000
_cell.angle_alpha   90.00
_cell.angle_beta   90.00
_cell.angle_gamma   90.00
#
_symmetry.space_group_name_H-M   'P 1'
#
loop_
_entity.id
_entity.type
_entity.pdbx_description
1 polymer ?
#
loop_
_entity_poly.entity_id
_entity_poly.type
_entity_poly.pdbx_seq_one_letter_code
_entity_poly.pdbx_strand_id
1 'polypeptide(L)'
;FGGVNRGFYLNEEVDKLINEAYKAKEVEDRDRIIKEVWQIASDDVAYIPIHFEQDLFATNSRINYTPRISKYVYAWDIEVIK
;
A
#
# COMPACT_ATOMS: atom_id res chain seq x y z
N PHE A 1 14.10 6.83 4.32
CA PHE A 1 12.96 5.95 4.67
C PHE A 1 13.39 4.47 4.68
N GLY A 2 12.49 3.47 4.60
CA GLY A 2 12.89 2.12 4.14
C GLY A 2 13.02 0.98 5.17
N GLY A 3 12.28 0.97 6.28
CA GLY A 3 12.36 -0.12 7.28
C GLY A 3 12.08 -1.56 6.77
N VAL A 4 11.47 -1.70 5.58
CA VAL A 4 11.24 -2.99 4.90
C VAL A 4 11.95 -3.11 3.54
N ASN A 5 12.85 -2.17 3.22
CA ASN A 5 13.61 -2.16 1.97
C ASN A 5 14.77 -3.16 2.04
N ARG A 6 14.53 -4.40 1.60
CA ARG A 6 15.56 -5.46 1.57
C ARG A 6 16.52 -5.37 0.37
N GLY A 7 16.20 -4.53 -0.61
CA GLY A 7 17.06 -4.29 -1.78
C GLY A 7 18.10 -3.20 -1.58
N PHE A 8 18.08 -2.52 -0.41
CA PHE A 8 18.98 -1.41 -0.08
C PHE A 8 18.95 -0.24 -1.09
N TYR A 9 17.86 -0.11 -1.86
CA TYR A 9 17.66 1.03 -2.75
C TYR A 9 17.70 2.36 -1.99
N LEU A 10 18.44 3.34 -2.52
CA LEU A 10 18.62 4.65 -1.90
C LEU A 10 18.62 5.72 -2.99
N ASN A 11 17.76 6.73 -2.82
CA ASN A 11 17.67 7.88 -3.70
C ASN A 11 17.22 9.10 -2.87
N GLU A 12 18.09 10.11 -2.74
CA GLU A 12 17.86 11.27 -1.88
C GLU A 12 16.68 12.13 -2.35
N GLU A 13 16.46 12.21 -3.67
CA GLU A 13 15.35 12.98 -4.24
C GLU A 13 14.01 12.30 -3.93
N VAL A 14 13.96 10.97 -4.01
CA VAL A 14 12.79 10.19 -3.58
C VAL A 14 12.45 10.48 -2.11
N ASP A 15 13.46 10.43 -1.23
CA ASP A 15 13.27 10.73 0.19
C ASP A 15 12.81 12.19 0.42
N LYS A 16 13.31 13.15 -0.38
CA LYS A 16 12.87 14.55 -0.34
C LYS A 16 11.41 14.73 -0.78
N LEU A 17 11.01 14.12 -1.89
CA LEU A 17 9.64 14.18 -2.41
C LEU A 17 8.64 13.52 -1.46
N ILE A 18 8.98 12.39 -0.83
CA ILE A 18 8.13 11.78 0.20
C ILE A 18 7.92 12.73 1.39
N ASN A 19 8.97 13.41 1.84
CA ASN A 19 8.86 14.42 2.90
C ASN A 19 7.99 15.62 2.49
N GLU A 20 7.98 16.01 1.21
CA GLU A 20 7.09 17.04 0.68
C GLU A 20 5.64 16.55 0.64
N ALA A 21 5.40 15.32 0.17
CA ALA A 21 4.09 14.70 0.13
C ALA A 21 3.43 14.63 1.52
N TYR A 22 4.21 14.43 2.60
CA TYR A 22 3.68 14.49 3.96
C TYR A 22 3.22 15.87 4.41
N LYS A 23 3.73 16.94 3.78
CA LYS A 23 3.35 18.33 4.08
C LYS A 23 2.19 18.80 3.21
N ALA A 24 1.87 18.08 2.13
CA ALA A 24 0.79 18.43 1.22
C ALA A 24 -0.57 18.38 1.95
N LYS A 25 -1.30 19.50 1.88
CA LYS A 25 -2.62 19.65 2.49
C LYS A 25 -3.72 19.08 1.60
N GLU A 26 -3.66 19.43 0.31
CA GLU A 26 -4.62 18.98 -0.69
C GLU A 26 -4.23 17.59 -1.22
N VAL A 27 -5.24 16.77 -1.50
CA VAL A 27 -5.02 15.36 -1.88
C VAL A 27 -4.40 15.27 -3.28
N GLU A 28 -4.78 16.18 -4.16
CA GLU A 28 -4.34 16.25 -5.55
C GLU A 28 -2.84 16.57 -5.64
N ASP A 29 -2.36 17.48 -4.78
CA ASP A 29 -0.94 17.80 -4.69
C ASP A 29 -0.13 16.60 -4.20
N ARG A 30 -0.64 15.91 -3.16
CA ARG A 30 -0.01 14.69 -2.66
C ARG A 30 0.02 13.59 -3.73
N ASP A 31 -1.07 13.41 -4.46
CA ASP A 31 -1.16 12.42 -5.55
C ASP A 31 -0.14 12.70 -6.65
N ARG A 32 -0.01 13.95 -7.08
CA ARG A 32 0.99 14.36 -8.08
C ARG A 32 2.42 14.04 -7.63
N ILE A 33 2.78 14.40 -6.39
CA ILE A 33 4.12 14.15 -5.85
C ILE A 33 4.39 12.64 -5.72
N ILE A 34 3.41 11.87 -5.24
CA ILE A 34 3.57 10.41 -5.08
C ILE A 34 3.71 9.70 -6.44
N LYS A 35 3.02 10.16 -7.49
CA LYS A 35 3.23 9.64 -8.85
C LYS A 35 4.66 9.87 -9.34
N GLU A 36 5.25 11.04 -9.06
CA GLU A 36 6.63 11.33 -9.41
C GLU A 36 7.62 10.44 -8.66
N VAL A 37 7.40 10.22 -7.35
CA VAL A 37 8.18 9.26 -6.55
C VAL A 37 8.17 7.86 -7.16
N TRP A 38 6.99 7.37 -7.54
CA TRP A 38 6.87 6.04 -8.15
C TRP A 38 7.48 5.96 -9.55
N GLN A 39 7.43 7.05 -10.32
CA GLN A 39 8.08 7.13 -11.63
C GLN A 39 9.60 6.96 -11.48
N ILE A 40 10.24 7.73 -10.59
CA ILE A 40 11.68 7.60 -10.31
C ILE A 40 12.04 6.19 -9.86
N ALA A 41 11.30 5.63 -8.88
CA ALA A 41 11.56 4.28 -8.39
C ALA A 41 11.39 3.20 -9.47
N SER A 42 10.49 3.40 -10.44
CA SER A 42 10.32 2.50 -11.59
C SER A 42 11.47 2.65 -12.58
N ASP A 43 11.89 3.87 -12.90
CA ASP A 43 12.97 4.15 -13.84
C ASP A 43 14.33 3.65 -13.33
N ASP A 44 14.55 3.73 -12.01
CA ASP A 44 15.72 3.18 -11.33
C ASP A 44 15.66 1.65 -11.16
N VAL A 45 14.53 1.01 -11.54
CA VAL A 45 14.27 -0.43 -11.36
C VAL A 45 14.44 -0.85 -9.88
N ALA A 46 13.96 -0.02 -8.96
CA ALA A 46 14.02 -0.29 -7.52
C ALA A 46 13.17 -1.51 -7.11
N TYR A 47 12.23 -1.91 -7.97
CA TYR A 47 11.40 -3.11 -7.83
C TYR A 47 11.04 -3.63 -9.23
N ILE A 48 10.72 -4.93 -9.32
CA ILE A 48 10.20 -5.56 -10.54
C ILE A 48 8.80 -6.09 -10.22
N PRO A 49 7.72 -5.43 -10.68
CA PRO A 49 6.37 -5.92 -10.44
C PRO A 49 6.12 -7.20 -11.24
N ILE A 50 5.59 -8.23 -10.58
CA ILE A 50 5.28 -9.52 -11.22
C ILE A 50 3.76 -9.68 -11.41
N HIS A 51 2.97 -9.37 -10.38
CA HIS A 51 1.51 -9.41 -10.43
C HIS A 51 0.91 -8.59 -9.27
N PHE A 52 -0.38 -8.27 -9.37
CA PHE A 52 -1.18 -7.81 -8.24
C PHE A 52 -1.82 -9.01 -7.54
N GLU A 53 -1.53 -9.18 -6.26
CA GLU A 53 -2.10 -10.28 -5.47
C GLU A 53 -3.61 -10.09 -5.29
N GLN A 54 -4.37 -11.18 -5.46
CA GLN A 54 -5.80 -11.21 -5.18
C GLN A 54 -6.06 -12.14 -3.99
N ASP A 55 -6.54 -11.56 -2.89
CA ASP A 55 -6.88 -12.33 -1.70
C ASP A 55 -8.32 -12.84 -1.78
N LEU A 56 -8.48 -14.15 -1.72
CA LEU A 56 -9.77 -14.80 -1.70
C LEU A 56 -10.13 -15.24 -0.28
N PHE A 57 -11.30 -14.83 0.19
CA PHE A 57 -11.86 -15.22 1.48
C PHE A 57 -13.15 -15.98 1.26
N ALA A 58 -13.40 -16.98 2.11
CA ALA A 58 -14.63 -17.75 2.09
C ALA A 58 -15.17 -17.90 3.52
N THR A 59 -16.49 -17.79 3.65
CA THR A 59 -17.19 -18.09 4.89
C THR A 59 -18.25 -19.16 4.65
N ASN A 60 -18.63 -19.88 5.71
CA ASN A 60 -19.82 -20.71 5.65
C ASN A 60 -21.08 -19.85 5.87
N SER A 61 -22.26 -20.43 5.66
CA SER A 61 -23.55 -19.72 5.76
C SER A 61 -23.87 -19.15 7.15
N ARG A 62 -23.11 -19.51 8.19
CA ARG A 62 -23.31 -19.04 9.55
C ARG A 62 -22.44 -17.82 9.91
N ILE A 63 -21.65 -17.33 8.96
CA ILE A 63 -20.70 -16.23 9.19
C ILE A 63 -20.91 -15.16 8.14
N ASN A 64 -21.19 -13.94 8.61
CA ASN A 64 -21.14 -12.73 7.83
C ASN A 64 -19.78 -12.04 8.06
N TYR A 65 -19.02 -11.85 6.98
CA TYR A 65 -17.70 -11.19 7.03
C TYR A 65 -17.43 -10.50 5.70
N THR A 66 -16.98 -9.24 5.78
CA THR A 66 -16.50 -8.48 4.61
C THR A 66 -14.97 -8.34 4.71
N PRO A 67 -14.20 -8.92 3.77
CA PRO A 67 -12.75 -8.78 3.74
C PRO A 67 -12.28 -7.33 3.61
N ARG A 68 -11.08 -7.05 4.13
CA ARG A 68 -10.43 -5.73 4.05
C ARG A 68 -9.32 -5.72 3.01
N ILE A 69 -9.12 -4.56 2.36
CA ILE A 69 -7.97 -4.31 1.46
C ILE A 69 -6.63 -4.48 2.19
N SER A 70 -6.59 -4.21 3.50
CA SER A 70 -5.39 -4.38 4.32
C SER A 70 -5.07 -5.83 4.69
N LYS A 71 -5.89 -6.80 4.25
CA LYS A 71 -5.76 -8.25 4.50
C LYS A 71 -5.86 -8.71 5.95
N TYR A 72 -5.95 -7.79 6.91
CA TYR A 72 -6.16 -8.14 8.31
C TYR A 72 -7.55 -8.72 8.54
N VAL A 73 -7.60 -9.84 9.25
CA VAL A 73 -8.84 -10.44 9.76
C VAL A 73 -8.95 -10.10 11.23
N TYR A 74 -9.87 -9.22 11.58
CA TYR A 74 -10.12 -8.87 12.98
C TYR A 74 -11.32 -9.65 13.52
N ALA A 75 -11.18 -10.15 14.75
CA ALA A 75 -12.23 -10.93 15.39
C ALA A 75 -13.56 -10.16 15.53
N TRP A 76 -13.50 -8.85 15.74
CA TRP A 76 -14.68 -7.99 15.88
C TRP A 76 -15.36 -7.61 14.56
N ASP A 77 -14.76 -7.95 13.41
CA ASP A 77 -15.41 -7.78 12.09
C ASP A 77 -16.22 -9.02 11.67
N ILE A 78 -16.21 -10.08 12.48
CA ILE A 78 -16.86 -11.36 12.18
C ILE A 78 -18.18 -11.44 12.95
N GLU A 79 -19.27 -11.62 12.21
CA GLU A 79 -20.59 -11.80 12.79
C GLU A 79 -21.07 -13.25 12.61
N VAL A 80 -21.54 -13.87 13.69
CA VAL A 80 -22.19 -15.18 13.63
C VAL A 80 -23.69 -14.98 13.40
N ILE A 81 -24.14 -15.34 12.20
CA ILE A 81 -25.55 -15.31 11.79
C ILE A 81 -26.07 -16.75 11.88
N LYS A 82 -27.05 -17.02 12.74
CA LYS A 82 -27.51 -18.40 13.01
C LYS A 82 -28.06 -19.11 11.78
#